data_AF-A0A7X4J8M2-F1
#
_entry.id   AF-A0A7X4J8M2-F1
#
_cell.length_a   1.000
_cell.length_b   1.000
_cell.length_c   1.000
_cell.angle_alpha   90.00
_cell.angle_beta   90.00
_cell.angle_gamma   90.00
#
_symmetry.space_group_name_H-M   'P 1'
#
loop_
_entity.id
_entity.type
_entity.pdbx_description
1 polymer ?
#
loop_
_entity_poly.entity_id
_entity_poly.type
_entity_poly.pdbx_seq_one_letter_code
_entity_poly.pdbx_strand_id
1 'polypeptide(L)'
;MHGRLPQARRSGGRDPAGQGDGRPGVLQALRDAEGSGRNEGSGRMSGGQYHRPHRRAWFMERPAYIRFMIREVTSFFMAAYLIVLIVTLAKVGVGEAAAAEWLQALSTTGWKVAHAVALAATVWHTITFFAAVPQAMPIYIGEDRLPDPIAKIVMGYGPWLTATAIILWGVLR
;
A
#
# COMPACT_ATOMS: atom_id res chain seq x y z
N MET A 1 27.99 -46.01 8.59
CA MET A 1 26.65 -46.27 8.01
C MET A 1 25.90 -44.95 7.95
N HIS A 2 25.93 -44.27 6.79
CA HIS A 2 25.40 -42.91 6.61
C HIS A 2 23.98 -42.95 6.04
N GLY A 3 22.98 -42.56 6.83
CA GLY A 3 21.60 -42.34 6.38
C GLY A 3 21.38 -40.85 6.07
N ARG A 4 21.26 -40.51 4.79
CA ARG A 4 20.94 -39.16 4.30
C ARG A 4 19.43 -38.95 4.29
N LEU A 5 18.98 -37.82 4.82
CA LEU A 5 17.62 -37.30 4.66
C LEU A 5 17.43 -36.72 3.25
N PRO A 6 16.25 -36.84 2.61
CA PRO A 6 15.99 -36.25 1.31
C PRO A 6 15.72 -34.74 1.42
N GLN A 7 16.56 -33.99 0.70
CA GLN A 7 16.52 -32.54 0.51
C GLN A 7 15.30 -32.11 -0.33
N ALA A 8 14.79 -30.92 -0.01
CA ALA A 8 13.74 -30.21 -0.73
C ALA A 8 14.04 -30.02 -2.23
N ARG A 9 13.00 -30.15 -3.07
CA ARG A 9 13.06 -29.78 -4.49
C ARG A 9 12.06 -28.64 -4.78
N ARG A 10 12.57 -27.41 -4.73
CA ARG A 10 11.98 -26.24 -5.40
C ARG A 10 12.48 -26.27 -6.85
N SER A 11 11.59 -26.31 -7.83
CA SER A 11 11.88 -26.14 -9.26
C SER A 11 11.00 -25.00 -9.79
N GLY A 12 11.44 -24.05 -10.61
CA GLY A 12 12.76 -23.76 -11.14
C GLY A 12 12.70 -22.39 -11.83
N GLY A 13 13.65 -21.52 -11.53
CA GLY A 13 13.99 -20.40 -12.42
C GLY A 13 14.95 -20.94 -13.47
N ARG A 14 14.66 -20.72 -14.75
CA ARG A 14 15.51 -21.15 -15.86
C ARG A 14 16.10 -19.89 -16.50
N ASP A 15 17.40 -19.70 -16.27
CA ASP A 15 18.28 -18.83 -17.04
C ASP A 15 18.82 -19.65 -18.23
N PRO A 16 18.65 -19.22 -19.50
CA PRO A 16 19.27 -19.88 -20.63
C PRO A 16 20.31 -18.93 -21.27
N ALA A 17 21.46 -18.77 -20.62
CA ALA A 17 22.65 -18.22 -21.25
C ALA A 17 23.72 -19.32 -21.31
N GLY A 18 24.07 -19.73 -22.53
CA GLY A 18 25.27 -20.53 -22.80
C GLY A 18 25.02 -22.00 -23.14
N GLN A 19 24.66 -22.29 -24.40
CA GLN A 19 25.11 -23.53 -25.04
C GLN A 19 25.18 -23.32 -26.55
N GLY A 20 26.38 -23.00 -27.05
CA GLY A 20 26.71 -23.17 -28.47
C GLY A 20 27.13 -24.62 -28.69
N ASP A 21 26.43 -25.32 -29.57
CA ASP A 21 26.80 -26.66 -30.01
C ASP A 21 26.89 -26.68 -31.54
N GLY A 22 28.07 -27.07 -32.03
CA GLY A 22 28.45 -27.06 -33.43
C GLY A 22 27.80 -28.20 -34.18
N ARG A 23 26.94 -27.87 -35.16
CA ARG A 23 26.34 -28.85 -36.06
C ARG A 23 26.91 -28.69 -37.49
N PRO A 24 27.56 -29.72 -38.07
CA PRO A 24 28.24 -29.66 -39.37
C PRO A 24 27.30 -29.55 -40.60
N GLY A 25 25.99 -29.43 -40.40
CA GLY A 25 25.00 -29.23 -41.47
C GLY A 25 24.60 -27.77 -41.72
N VAL A 26 25.11 -26.82 -40.92
CA VAL A 26 24.67 -25.41 -40.97
C VAL A 26 25.27 -24.68 -42.18
N LEU A 27 26.47 -25.00 -42.62
CA LEU A 27 27.12 -24.30 -43.75
C LEU A 27 26.54 -24.69 -45.12
N GLN A 28 26.01 -25.90 -45.27
CA GLN A 28 25.40 -26.37 -46.52
C GLN A 28 24.01 -25.72 -46.71
N ALA A 29 23.19 -25.70 -45.66
CA ALA A 29 21.87 -25.07 -45.66
C ALA A 29 21.92 -23.55 -45.88
N LEU A 30 23.04 -22.89 -45.50
CA LEU A 30 23.25 -21.47 -45.73
C LEU A 30 23.52 -21.11 -47.21
N ARG A 31 24.15 -22.00 -47.99
CA ARG A 31 24.38 -21.80 -49.44
C ARG A 31 23.10 -21.95 -50.26
N ASP A 32 22.25 -22.90 -49.88
CA ASP A 32 21.02 -23.18 -50.62
C ASP A 32 19.93 -22.13 -50.34
N ALA A 33 19.98 -21.50 -49.16
CA ALA A 33 19.09 -20.41 -48.77
C ALA A 33 19.44 -19.05 -49.42
N GLU A 34 20.71 -18.80 -49.79
CA GLU A 34 21.12 -17.55 -50.45
C GLU A 34 20.56 -17.39 -51.88
N GLY A 35 20.24 -18.49 -52.56
CA GLY A 35 19.80 -18.47 -53.96
C GLY A 35 18.31 -18.25 -54.20
N SER A 36 17.44 -18.51 -53.21
CA SER A 36 16.00 -18.71 -53.50
C SER A 36 15.04 -17.67 -52.93
N GLY A 37 15.47 -16.73 -52.08
CA GLY A 37 14.53 -15.93 -51.27
C GLY A 37 14.46 -14.43 -51.55
N ARG A 38 15.22 -13.90 -52.52
CA ARG A 38 15.43 -12.44 -52.67
C ARG A 38 14.19 -11.65 -53.13
N ASN A 39 13.01 -12.26 -53.22
CA ASN A 39 11.83 -11.61 -53.80
C ASN A 39 10.47 -11.97 -53.19
N GLU A 40 10.39 -12.30 -51.90
CA GLU A 40 9.08 -12.43 -51.23
C GLU A 40 9.00 -11.56 -49.96
N GLY A 41 8.20 -10.50 -50.08
CA GLY A 41 7.41 -9.92 -48.99
C GLY A 41 8.17 -9.44 -47.75
N SER A 42 8.74 -8.24 -47.82
CA SER A 42 9.08 -7.43 -46.62
C SER A 42 7.79 -6.95 -45.92
N GLY A 43 7.03 -7.89 -45.35
CA GLY A 43 5.97 -7.61 -44.39
C GLY A 43 6.43 -7.99 -42.98
N ARG A 44 7.35 -7.21 -42.39
CA ARG A 44 7.69 -7.36 -40.97
C ARG A 44 6.43 -7.07 -40.15
N MET A 45 5.77 -8.12 -39.65
CA MET A 45 4.75 -7.97 -38.61
C MET A 45 5.39 -7.34 -37.38
N SER A 46 5.21 -6.04 -37.23
CA SER A 46 5.57 -5.31 -36.01
C SER A 46 4.80 -5.92 -34.85
N GLY A 47 5.51 -6.61 -33.95
CA GLY A 47 4.97 -7.08 -32.68
C GLY A 47 4.65 -5.89 -31.79
N GLY A 48 3.53 -5.21 -32.05
CA GLY A 48 3.07 -4.09 -31.26
C GLY A 48 2.80 -4.51 -29.82
N GLN A 49 3.35 -3.78 -28.86
CA GLN A 49 3.02 -3.95 -27.44
C GLN A 49 1.50 -3.82 -27.25
N TYR A 50 0.86 -4.88 -26.76
CA TYR A 50 -0.55 -4.82 -26.39
C TYR A 50 -0.72 -3.95 -25.14
N HIS A 51 -1.25 -2.75 -25.34
CA HIS A 51 -1.62 -1.85 -24.27
C HIS A 51 -3.02 -2.25 -23.78
N ARG A 52 -3.10 -2.84 -22.57
CA ARG A 52 -4.39 -3.16 -21.98
C ARG A 52 -5.12 -1.85 -21.62
N PRO A 53 -6.35 -1.62 -22.09
CA PRO A 53 -7.08 -0.42 -21.73
C PRO A 53 -7.43 -0.44 -20.23
N HIS A 54 -6.99 0.58 -19.49
CA HIS A 54 -7.36 0.77 -18.08
C HIS A 54 -8.73 1.43 -18.00
N ARG A 55 -9.69 0.80 -17.33
CA ARG A 55 -11.02 1.39 -17.06
C ARG A 55 -10.90 2.41 -15.93
N ARG A 56 -11.67 3.51 -16.01
CA ARG A 56 -11.70 4.57 -14.97
C ARG A 56 -12.13 4.04 -13.59
N ALA A 57 -13.01 3.03 -13.57
CA ALA A 57 -13.52 2.39 -12.35
C ALA A 57 -12.78 1.10 -11.97
N TRP A 58 -11.50 0.96 -12.34
CA TRP A 58 -10.68 -0.23 -12.06
C TRP A 58 -10.69 -0.63 -10.58
N PHE A 59 -10.81 0.35 -9.68
CA PHE A 59 -10.80 0.13 -8.24
C PHE A 59 -12.07 -0.56 -7.71
N MET A 60 -13.15 -0.60 -8.50
CA MET A 60 -14.39 -1.32 -8.14
C MET A 60 -14.32 -2.81 -8.48
N GLU A 61 -13.30 -3.24 -9.24
CA GLU A 61 -13.21 -4.63 -9.72
C GLU A 61 -12.88 -5.64 -8.61
N ARG A 62 -12.23 -5.19 -7.52
CA ARG A 62 -11.81 -6.07 -6.42
C ARG A 62 -12.02 -5.41 -5.05
N PRO A 63 -12.46 -6.18 -4.04
CA PRO A 63 -12.70 -5.65 -2.69
C PRO A 63 -11.42 -5.13 -2.02
N ALA A 64 -10.23 -5.59 -2.45
CA ALA A 64 -8.96 -5.03 -1.98
C ALA A 64 -8.76 -3.57 -2.44
N TYR A 65 -9.11 -3.26 -3.70
CA TYR A 65 -8.96 -1.91 -4.25
C TYR A 65 -10.01 -0.95 -3.68
N ILE A 66 -11.22 -1.43 -3.42
CA ILE A 66 -12.26 -0.63 -2.74
C ILE A 66 -11.79 -0.24 -1.33
N ARG A 67 -11.27 -1.19 -0.54
CA ARG A 67 -10.74 -0.90 0.81
C ARG A 67 -9.57 0.08 0.79
N PHE A 68 -8.69 -0.03 -0.21
CA PHE A 68 -7.63 0.94 -0.44
C PHE A 68 -8.21 2.32 -0.72
N MET A 69 -9.18 2.46 -1.63
CA MET A 69 -9.78 3.75 -1.94
C MET A 69 -10.51 4.37 -0.74
N ILE A 70 -11.22 3.56 0.05
CA ILE A 70 -11.86 4.02 1.30
C ILE A 70 -10.81 4.58 2.25
N ARG A 71 -9.66 3.90 2.40
CA ARG A 71 -8.55 4.40 3.22
C ARG A 71 -8.07 5.76 2.72
N GLU A 72 -7.87 5.94 1.43
CA GLU A 72 -7.44 7.25 0.89
C GLU A 72 -8.48 8.34 1.20
N VAL A 73 -9.78 8.04 1.07
CA VAL A 73 -10.85 8.98 1.39
C VAL A 73 -10.87 9.36 2.88
N THR A 74 -10.48 8.47 3.80
CA THR A 74 -10.39 8.85 5.23
C THR A 74 -9.39 9.97 5.52
N SER A 75 -8.36 10.16 4.68
CA SER A 75 -7.41 11.27 4.83
C SER A 75 -8.07 12.64 4.66
N PHE A 76 -9.10 12.74 3.80
CA PHE A 76 -9.87 13.96 3.61
C PHE A 76 -10.60 14.38 4.90
N PHE A 77 -11.20 13.43 5.61
CA PHE A 77 -11.85 13.69 6.89
C PHE A 77 -10.84 14.13 7.96
N MET A 78 -9.65 13.53 8.01
CA MET A 78 -8.59 13.99 8.92
C MET A 78 -8.14 15.41 8.60
N ALA A 79 -7.94 15.75 7.33
CA ALA A 79 -7.56 17.11 6.92
C ALA A 79 -8.66 18.12 7.25
N ALA A 80 -9.93 17.78 7.00
CA ALA A 80 -11.07 18.63 7.35
C ALA A 80 -11.14 18.85 8.88
N TYR A 81 -10.93 17.80 9.68
CA TYR A 81 -10.93 17.91 11.13
C TYR A 81 -9.77 18.74 11.66
N LEU A 82 -8.60 18.65 11.04
CA LEU A 82 -7.45 19.49 11.37
C LEU A 82 -7.78 20.98 11.20
N ILE A 83 -8.51 21.35 10.15
CA ILE A 83 -8.98 22.73 9.96
C ILE A 83 -9.89 23.16 11.12
N VAL A 84 -10.82 22.32 11.54
CA VAL A 84 -11.70 22.59 12.71
C VAL A 84 -10.85 22.85 13.97
N LEU A 85 -9.81 22.05 14.19
CA LEU A 85 -8.90 22.23 15.33
C LEU A 85 -8.11 23.54 15.23
N ILE A 86 -7.59 23.89 14.05
CA ILE A 86 -6.87 25.16 13.83
C ILE A 86 -7.80 26.36 14.08
N VAL A 87 -9.03 26.32 13.58
CA VAL A 87 -10.02 27.37 13.83
C VAL A 87 -10.35 27.46 15.32
N THR A 88 -10.49 26.32 15.99
CA THR A 88 -10.71 26.27 17.44
C THR A 88 -9.57 26.96 18.19
N LEU A 89 -8.32 26.63 17.84
CA LEU A 89 -7.13 27.25 18.43
C LEU A 89 -7.11 28.76 18.18
N ALA A 90 -7.42 29.20 16.95
CA ALA A 90 -7.48 30.61 16.61
C ALA A 90 -8.55 31.36 17.42
N LYS A 91 -9.74 30.77 17.61
CA LYS A 91 -10.83 31.38 18.37
C LYS A 91 -10.52 31.48 19.86
N VAL A 92 -9.87 30.46 20.44
CA VAL A 92 -9.36 30.52 21.82
C VAL A 92 -8.34 31.65 21.98
N GLY A 93 -7.47 31.87 20.99
CA GLY A 93 -6.50 32.97 21.03
C GLY A 93 -7.09 34.38 20.93
N VAL A 94 -8.30 34.54 20.41
CA VAL A 94 -8.98 35.86 20.29
C VAL A 94 -9.59 36.30 21.63
N GLY A 95 -10.08 35.36 22.43
CA GLY A 95 -10.66 35.65 23.75
C GLY A 95 -11.86 34.77 24.06
N GLU A 96 -12.30 34.81 25.32
CA GLU A 96 -13.32 33.91 25.87
C GLU A 96 -14.67 33.99 25.13
N ALA A 97 -15.12 35.19 24.76
CA ALA A 97 -16.37 35.37 24.05
C ALA A 97 -16.38 34.67 22.67
N ALA A 98 -15.32 34.87 21.88
CA ALA A 98 -15.18 34.25 20.57
C ALA A 98 -15.03 32.71 20.66
N ALA A 99 -14.37 32.22 21.70
CA ALA A 99 -14.26 30.79 21.98
C ALA A 99 -15.62 30.18 22.36
N ALA A 100 -16.39 30.84 23.21
CA ALA A 100 -17.71 30.39 23.64
C ALA A 100 -18.70 30.32 22.47
N GLU A 101 -18.74 31.34 21.61
CA GLU A 101 -19.56 31.34 20.40
C GLU A 101 -19.19 30.19 19.45
N TRP A 102 -17.90 29.96 19.26
CA TRP A 102 -17.42 28.86 18.41
C TRP A 102 -17.79 27.49 18.96
N LEU A 103 -17.59 27.26 20.25
CA LEU A 103 -17.99 26.01 20.92
C LEU A 103 -19.50 25.79 20.87
N GLN A 104 -20.29 26.87 20.99
CA GLN A 104 -21.74 26.79 20.84
C GLN A 104 -22.14 26.36 19.42
N ALA A 105 -21.48 26.90 18.39
CA ALA A 105 -21.71 26.46 17.01
C ALA A 105 -21.38 24.96 16.82
N LEU A 106 -20.26 24.49 17.40
CA LEU A 106 -19.87 23.06 17.36
C LEU A 106 -20.81 22.14 18.16
N SER A 107 -21.64 22.67 19.05
CA SER A 107 -22.58 21.89 19.86
C SER A 107 -23.87 21.48 19.12
N THR A 108 -24.08 22.00 17.91
CA THR A 108 -25.26 21.68 17.08
C THR A 108 -25.27 20.22 16.64
N THR A 109 -26.46 19.68 16.35
CA THR A 109 -26.64 18.28 15.92
C THR A 109 -25.83 17.93 14.67
N GLY A 110 -25.74 18.86 13.70
CA GLY A 110 -24.95 18.66 12.48
C GLY A 110 -23.46 18.47 12.77
N TRP A 111 -22.90 19.31 13.65
CA TRP A 111 -21.51 19.18 14.07
C TRP A 111 -21.24 17.92 14.89
N LYS A 112 -22.16 17.51 15.78
CA LYS A 112 -22.05 16.22 16.50
C LYS A 112 -21.92 15.04 15.54
N VAL A 113 -22.73 15.01 14.47
CA VAL A 113 -22.62 13.98 13.42
C VAL A 113 -21.29 14.08 12.68
N ALA A 114 -20.86 15.30 12.33
CA ALA A 114 -19.56 15.51 11.68
C ALA A 114 -18.38 15.02 12.54
N HIS A 115 -18.39 15.29 13.85
CA HIS A 115 -17.39 14.77 14.80
C HIS A 115 -17.41 13.24 14.85
N ALA A 116 -18.60 12.62 14.90
CA ALA A 116 -18.71 11.17 14.91
C ALA A 116 -18.18 10.52 13.62
N VAL A 117 -18.49 11.11 12.46
CA VAL A 117 -17.98 10.64 11.16
C VAL A 117 -16.46 10.81 11.08
N ALA A 118 -15.94 11.96 11.50
CA ALA A 118 -14.49 12.21 11.54
C ALA A 118 -13.77 11.23 12.49
N LEU A 119 -14.37 10.94 13.65
CA LEU A 119 -13.85 9.96 14.59
C LEU A 119 -13.82 8.56 13.97
N ALA A 120 -14.91 8.11 13.35
CA ALA A 120 -14.97 6.81 12.69
C ALA A 120 -13.94 6.70 11.55
N ALA A 121 -13.81 7.75 10.73
CA ALA A 121 -12.82 7.81 9.66
C ALA A 121 -11.39 7.76 10.21
N THR A 122 -11.11 8.46 11.30
CA THR A 122 -9.80 8.48 11.95
C THR A 122 -9.46 7.12 12.55
N VAL A 123 -10.40 6.47 13.25
CA VAL A 123 -10.20 5.11 13.80
C VAL A 123 -9.92 4.10 12.68
N TRP A 124 -10.71 4.13 11.60
CA TRP A 124 -10.47 3.29 10.44
C TRP A 124 -9.07 3.54 9.83
N HIS A 125 -8.71 4.82 9.68
CA HIS A 125 -7.39 5.22 9.18
C HIS A 125 -6.27 4.66 10.06
N THR A 126 -6.35 4.84 11.37
CA THR A 126 -5.37 4.33 12.35
C THR A 126 -5.20 2.81 12.25
N ILE A 127 -6.28 2.04 12.19
CA ILE A 127 -6.22 0.56 12.09
C ILE A 127 -5.50 0.13 10.82
N THR A 128 -5.85 0.73 9.67
CA THR A 128 -5.22 0.38 8.39
C THR A 128 -3.77 0.85 8.30
N PHE A 129 -3.44 1.98 8.91
CA PHE A 129 -2.06 2.49 9.00
C PHE A 129 -1.18 1.56 9.85
N PHE A 130 -1.64 1.15 11.04
CA PHE A 130 -0.90 0.20 11.88
C PHE A 130 -0.75 -1.19 11.26
N ALA A 131 -1.65 -1.58 10.35
CA ALA A 131 -1.47 -2.79 9.57
C ALA A 131 -0.36 -2.66 8.51
N ALA A 132 -0.19 -1.46 7.92
CA ALA A 132 0.77 -1.20 6.85
C ALA A 132 2.17 -0.83 7.35
N VAL A 133 2.28 -0.09 8.46
CA VAL A 133 3.54 0.44 8.99
C VAL A 133 4.61 -0.64 9.23
N PRO A 134 4.33 -1.76 9.93
CA PRO A 134 5.35 -2.78 10.18
C PRO A 134 5.83 -3.49 8.91
N GLN A 135 5.04 -3.44 7.84
CA GLN A 135 5.42 -4.02 6.55
C GLN A 135 6.39 -3.12 5.79
N ALA A 136 6.23 -1.80 5.92
CA ALA A 136 7.14 -0.82 5.32
C ALA A 136 8.42 -0.63 6.14
N MET A 137 8.34 -0.83 7.47
CA MET A 137 9.46 -0.67 8.40
C MET A 137 9.66 -1.95 9.22
N PRO A 138 10.26 -3.01 8.63
CA PRO A 138 10.55 -4.23 9.35
C PRO A 138 11.64 -3.99 10.41
N ILE A 139 11.35 -4.36 11.66
CA ILE A 139 12.30 -4.29 12.78
C ILE A 139 13.01 -5.65 12.92
N TYR A 140 14.32 -5.61 13.12
CA TYR A 140 15.15 -6.79 13.39
C TYR A 140 15.70 -6.70 14.82
N ILE A 141 15.70 -7.84 15.53
CA ILE A 141 16.36 -8.00 16.83
C ILE A 141 17.47 -9.03 16.64
N GLY A 142 18.72 -8.57 16.63
CA GLY A 142 19.84 -9.41 16.19
C GLY A 142 19.72 -9.72 14.70
N GLU A 143 19.75 -11.00 14.35
CA GLU A 143 19.58 -11.48 12.96
C GLU A 143 18.11 -11.79 12.62
N ASP A 144 17.24 -11.87 13.63
CA ASP A 144 15.85 -12.29 13.46
C ASP A 144 14.93 -11.10 13.23
N ARG A 145 14.07 -11.23 12.22
CA ARG A 145 12.97 -10.28 12.00
C ARG A 145 11.93 -10.45 13.11
N LEU A 146 11.51 -9.33 13.70
CA LEU A 146 10.46 -9.33 14.71
C LEU A 146 9.15 -9.89 14.09
N PRO A 147 8.45 -10.83 14.76
CA PRO A 147 7.20 -11.37 14.25
C PRO A 147 6.16 -10.26 14.01
N ASP A 148 5.49 -10.31 12.86
CA ASP A 148 4.51 -9.30 12.43
C ASP A 148 3.42 -8.95 13.47
N PRO A 149 2.84 -9.91 14.24
CA PRO A 149 1.86 -9.57 15.28
C PRO A 149 2.45 -8.74 16.42
N ILE A 150 3.69 -9.04 16.82
CA ILE A 150 4.38 -8.32 17.89
C ILE A 150 4.73 -6.91 17.42
N ALA A 151 5.23 -6.77 16.19
CA ALA A 151 5.55 -5.48 15.59
C ALA A 151 4.32 -4.55 15.53
N LYS A 152 3.14 -5.07 15.16
CA LYS A 152 1.88 -4.31 15.16
C LYS A 152 1.48 -3.80 16.54
N ILE A 153 1.67 -4.61 17.58
CA ILE A 153 1.34 -4.22 18.96
C ILE A 153 2.33 -3.15 19.43
N VAL A 154 3.63 -3.39 19.30
CA VAL A 154 4.67 -2.49 19.83
C VAL A 154 4.71 -1.15 19.10
N MET A 155 4.56 -1.14 17.77
CA MET A 155 4.64 0.09 16.98
C MET A 155 3.30 0.82 16.84
N GLY A 156 2.18 0.08 16.91
CA GLY A 156 0.84 0.62 16.67
C GLY A 156 0.02 0.70 17.95
N TYR A 157 -0.63 -0.41 18.29
CA TYR A 157 -1.69 -0.42 19.31
C TYR A 157 -1.21 -0.08 20.73
N GLY A 158 0.00 -0.49 21.12
CA GLY A 158 0.56 -0.24 22.46
C GLY A 158 0.75 1.26 22.76
N PRO A 159 1.53 1.99 21.95
CA PRO A 159 1.66 3.44 22.09
C PRO A 159 0.33 4.18 21.97
N TRP A 160 -0.54 3.74 21.05
CA TRP A 160 -1.85 4.35 20.85
C TRP A 160 -2.74 4.25 22.10
N LEU A 161 -2.92 3.05 22.66
CA LEU A 161 -3.72 2.84 23.87
C LEU A 161 -3.13 3.56 25.08
N THR A 162 -1.81 3.55 25.22
CA THR A 162 -1.11 4.28 26.28
C THR A 162 -1.38 5.79 26.19
N ALA A 163 -1.24 6.38 25.00
CA ALA A 163 -1.52 7.80 24.79
C ALA A 163 -3.00 8.13 25.06
N THR A 164 -3.93 7.30 24.59
CA THR A 164 -5.36 7.47 24.88
C THR A 164 -5.64 7.43 26.38
N ALA A 165 -5.06 6.47 27.11
CA ALA A 165 -5.25 6.38 28.56
C ALA A 165 -4.70 7.61 29.31
N ILE A 166 -3.52 8.10 28.93
CA ILE A 166 -2.92 9.31 29.51
C ILE A 166 -3.81 10.54 29.26
N ILE A 167 -4.30 10.71 28.02
CA ILE A 167 -5.18 11.83 27.66
C ILE A 167 -6.49 11.75 28.44
N LEU A 168 -7.14 10.58 28.48
CA LEU A 168 -8.38 10.40 29.23
C LEU A 168 -8.20 10.65 30.72
N TRP A 169 -7.12 10.14 31.31
CA TRP A 169 -6.79 10.42 32.70
C TRP A 169 -6.58 11.92 32.95
N GLY A 170 -5.90 12.61 32.04
CA GLY A 170 -5.69 14.06 32.14
C GLY A 170 -6.96 14.90 31.98
N VAL A 171 -7.94 14.42 31.20
CA VAL A 171 -9.22 15.12 30.95
C VAL A 171 -10.26 14.82 32.03
N LEU A 172 -10.24 13.64 32.63
CA LEU A 172 -11.23 13.19 33.62
C LEU A 172 -10.85 13.52 35.08
N ARG A 173 -9.63 14.00 35.33
CA ARG A 173 -9.16 14.47 36.64
C ARG A 173 -9.32 15.97 36.79
#